data_AF-A0A5J5FF79-F1
#
_entry.id   AF-A0A5J5FF79-F1
#
_cell.length_a   1.000
_cell.length_b   1.000
_cell.length_c   1.000
_cell.angle_alpha   90.00
_cell.angle_beta   90.00
_cell.angle_gamma   90.00
#
_symmetry.space_group_name_H-M   'P 1'
#
loop_
_entity.id
_entity.type
_entity.pdbx_description
1 polymer ?
#
loop_
_entity_poly.entity_id
_entity_poly.type
_entity_poly.pdbx_seq_one_letter_code
_entity_poly.pdbx_strand_id
1 'polypeptide(L)'
;MSSAQAAPLFCAGITAYTAVKRTHPEAGKKIAVFGVGGLGHYAIQLIAASGAKAIAITSRHAKLAESSGAYQVLEKPEGNYDAAIVFAPNSSIVANAARSVKPGGTVVVPAIMDRIDIPFDAFT
;
A
#
# COMPACT_ATOMS: atom_id res chain seq x y z
N MET A 1 26.28 -0.97 1.60
CA MET A 1 25.34 -0.56 0.54
C MET A 1 26.05 0.41 -0.38
N SER A 2 25.98 0.22 -1.70
CA SER A 2 26.58 1.15 -2.66
C SER A 2 25.70 2.40 -2.86
N SER A 3 26.26 3.47 -3.43
CA SER A 3 25.50 4.68 -3.77
C SER A 3 24.33 4.39 -4.72
N ALA A 4 24.54 3.51 -5.71
CA ALA A 4 23.49 3.08 -6.63
C ALA A 4 22.33 2.34 -5.92
N GLN A 5 22.64 1.54 -4.90
CA GLN A 5 21.62 0.87 -4.08
C GLN A 5 20.90 1.84 -3.13
N ALA A 6 21.58 2.90 -2.68
CA ALA A 6 21.03 3.90 -1.77
C ALA A 6 20.12 4.93 -2.46
N ALA A 7 20.43 5.28 -3.72
CA ALA A 7 19.74 6.34 -4.45
C ALA A 7 18.19 6.22 -4.47
N PRO A 8 17.58 5.03 -4.68
CA PRO A 8 16.12 4.88 -4.67
C PRO A 8 15.46 5.18 -3.32
N LEU A 9 16.22 5.11 -2.21
CA LEU A 9 15.68 5.35 -0.88
C LEU A 9 15.28 6.82 -0.68
N PHE A 10 15.91 7.76 -1.39
CA PHE A 10 15.64 9.19 -1.27
C PHE A 10 14.33 9.65 -1.94
N CYS A 11 13.72 8.81 -2.76
CA CYS A 11 12.42 9.09 -3.38
C CYS A 11 11.42 7.99 -3.04
N ALA A 12 11.61 6.79 -3.60
CA ALA A 12 10.71 5.67 -3.40
C ALA A 12 10.71 5.20 -1.94
N GLY A 13 11.90 5.08 -1.32
CA GLY A 13 12.02 4.64 0.07
C GLY A 13 11.37 5.60 1.06
N ILE A 14 11.70 6.88 1.02
CA ILE A 14 11.15 7.88 1.96
C ILE A 14 9.64 8.08 1.76
N THR A 15 9.15 7.95 0.52
CA THR A 15 7.72 8.01 0.22
C THR A 15 7.00 6.78 0.80
N ALA A 16 7.55 5.58 0.60
CA ALA A 16 7.01 4.35 1.18
C ALA A 16 7.04 4.40 2.71
N TYR A 17 8.13 4.86 3.32
CA TYR A 17 8.27 5.02 4.78
C TYR A 17 7.22 5.98 5.34
N THR A 18 7.06 7.16 4.74
CA THR A 18 6.07 8.14 5.21
C THR A 18 4.65 7.61 5.05
N ALA A 19 4.37 6.91 3.94
CA ALA A 19 3.07 6.32 3.70
C ALA A 19 2.73 5.23 4.73
N VAL A 20 3.68 4.32 4.99
CA VAL A 20 3.53 3.27 6.01
C VAL A 20 3.41 3.88 7.40
N LYS A 21 4.21 4.90 7.75
CA LYS A 21 4.09 5.56 9.07
C LYS A 21 2.69 6.15 9.30
N ARG A 22 2.07 6.73 8.26
CA ARG A 22 0.71 7.30 8.34
C ARG A 22 -0.39 6.27 8.52
N THR A 23 -0.15 4.99 8.25
CA THR A 23 -1.12 3.93 8.54
C THR A 23 -1.11 3.49 10.01
N HIS A 24 -0.22 4.05 10.85
CA HIS A 24 -0.04 3.66 12.24
C HIS A 24 0.14 2.15 12.39
N PRO A 25 1.18 1.58 11.74
CA PRO A 25 1.33 0.15 11.61
C PRO A 25 1.63 -0.46 12.98
N GLU A 26 0.99 -1.58 13.26
CA GLU A 26 1.04 -2.25 14.56
C GLU A 26 0.83 -3.75 14.35
N ALA A 27 1.36 -4.56 15.26
CA ALA A 27 1.24 -6.01 15.22
C ALA A 27 -0.22 -6.44 15.00
N GLY A 28 -0.45 -7.27 13.98
CA GLY A 28 -1.76 -7.81 13.65
C GLY A 28 -2.64 -6.94 12.76
N LYS A 29 -2.37 -5.64 12.58
CA LYS A 29 -3.12 -4.79 11.64
C LYS A 29 -2.95 -5.28 10.20
N LYS A 30 -4.02 -5.27 9.41
CA LYS A 30 -3.99 -5.57 7.98
C LYS A 30 -3.87 -4.27 7.20
N ILE A 31 -2.75 -4.12 6.49
CA ILE A 31 -2.50 -2.94 5.65
C ILE A 31 -2.45 -3.38 4.19
N ALA A 32 -3.40 -2.89 3.39
CA ALA A 32 -3.45 -3.17 1.97
C ALA A 32 -2.50 -2.26 1.19
N VAL A 33 -1.71 -2.83 0.28
CA VAL A 33 -0.79 -2.10 -0.60
C VAL A 33 -1.25 -2.29 -2.04
N PHE A 34 -1.82 -1.24 -2.62
CA PHE A 34 -2.25 -1.22 -4.02
C PHE A 34 -1.10 -0.77 -4.91
N GLY A 35 -0.55 -1.72 -5.69
CA GLY A 35 0.57 -1.49 -6.59
C GLY A 35 1.93 -1.83 -5.98
N VAL A 36 2.48 -2.99 -6.38
CA VAL A 36 3.75 -3.54 -5.86
C VAL A 36 4.92 -3.30 -6.83
N GLY A 37 5.04 -2.07 -7.33
CA GLY A 37 6.17 -1.63 -8.15
C GLY A 37 7.32 -1.11 -7.30
N GLY A 38 8.02 -0.07 -7.78
CA GLY A 38 9.18 0.53 -7.11
C GLY A 38 8.93 1.05 -5.68
N LEU A 39 7.73 1.55 -5.37
CA LEU A 39 7.40 2.03 -4.01
C LEU A 39 6.76 0.93 -3.16
N GLY A 40 5.85 0.16 -3.76
CA GLY A 40 5.05 -0.82 -3.04
C GLY A 40 5.87 -1.94 -2.41
N HIS A 41 6.94 -2.41 -3.06
CA HIS A 41 7.79 -3.45 -2.48
C HIS A 41 8.54 -2.97 -1.21
N TYR A 42 9.00 -1.71 -1.18
CA TYR A 42 9.52 -1.10 0.05
C TYR A 42 8.45 -0.98 1.12
N ALA A 43 7.23 -0.58 0.75
CA ALA A 43 6.12 -0.48 1.71
C ALA A 43 5.80 -1.84 2.35
N ILE A 44 5.78 -2.93 1.56
CA ILE A 44 5.58 -4.28 2.07
C ILE A 44 6.65 -4.65 3.09
N GLN A 45 7.93 -4.42 2.76
CA GLN A 45 9.04 -4.70 3.68
C GLN A 45 8.91 -3.94 5.00
N LEU A 46 8.55 -2.66 4.93
CA LEU A 46 8.36 -1.80 6.10
C LEU A 46 7.15 -2.20 6.95
N ILE A 47 6.04 -2.60 6.31
CA ILE A 47 4.86 -3.12 7.00
C ILE A 47 5.21 -4.44 7.70
N ALA A 48 5.85 -5.37 7.01
CA ALA A 48 6.26 -6.65 7.60
C ALA A 48 7.21 -6.44 8.79
N ALA A 49 8.17 -5.52 8.68
CA ALA A 49 9.10 -5.17 9.75
C ALA A 49 8.42 -4.58 11.00
N SER A 50 7.22 -3.99 10.85
CA SER A 50 6.43 -3.47 11.98
C SER A 50 5.59 -4.52 12.71
N GLY A 51 5.54 -5.76 12.21
CA GLY A 51 4.66 -6.83 12.71
C GLY A 51 3.22 -6.77 12.18
N ALA A 52 2.88 -5.77 11.37
CA ALA A 52 1.62 -5.70 10.65
C ALA A 52 1.60 -6.69 9.46
N LYS A 53 0.39 -7.03 8.99
CA LYS A 53 0.16 -7.91 7.85
C LYS A 53 0.06 -7.09 6.56
N ALA A 54 1.08 -7.18 5.72
CA ALA A 54 1.09 -6.55 4.41
C ALA A 54 0.24 -7.36 3.41
N ILE A 55 -0.89 -6.80 2.97
CA ILE A 55 -1.76 -7.42 1.96
C ILE A 55 -1.48 -6.76 0.61
N ALA A 56 -0.80 -7.47 -0.28
CA ALA A 56 -0.42 -6.94 -1.59
C ALA A 56 -1.57 -7.09 -2.58
N ILE A 57 -2.02 -5.97 -3.17
CA ILE A 57 -3.02 -5.96 -4.25
C ILE A 57 -2.31 -5.70 -5.57
N THR A 58 -2.13 -6.73 -6.40
CA THR A 58 -1.41 -6.65 -7.68
C THR A 58 -1.79 -7.75 -8.67
N SER A 59 -1.78 -7.43 -9.96
CA SER A 59 -1.97 -8.38 -11.08
C SER A 59 -0.69 -8.77 -11.82
N ARG A 60 0.45 -8.11 -11.54
CA ARG A 60 1.70 -8.31 -12.31
C ARG A 60 2.93 -8.61 -11.45
N HIS A 61 2.91 -8.28 -10.17
CA HIS A 61 4.11 -8.31 -9.32
C HIS A 61 3.98 -9.26 -8.13
N ALA A 62 3.25 -10.37 -8.28
CA ALA A 62 3.01 -11.34 -7.20
C ALA A 62 4.32 -11.89 -6.59
N LYS A 63 5.26 -12.35 -7.44
CA LYS A 63 6.56 -12.85 -6.98
C LYS A 63 7.38 -11.81 -6.21
N LEU A 64 7.31 -10.55 -6.61
CA LEU A 64 8.00 -9.45 -5.92
C LEU A 64 7.33 -9.15 -4.58
N ALA A 65 6.00 -9.22 -4.51
CA ALA A 65 5.26 -9.06 -3.26
C ALA A 65 5.64 -10.15 -2.25
N GLU A 66 5.63 -11.41 -2.68
CA GLU A 66 6.02 -12.56 -1.86
C GLU A 66 7.46 -12.42 -1.35
N SER A 67 8.42 -12.14 -2.23
CA SER A 67 9.83 -11.98 -1.85
C SER A 67 10.09 -10.76 -0.97
N SER A 68 9.19 -9.78 -0.98
CA SER A 68 9.26 -8.59 -0.12
C SER A 68 8.63 -8.81 1.26
N GLY A 69 8.02 -9.97 1.52
CA GLY A 69 7.39 -10.29 2.80
C GLY A 69 5.90 -9.98 2.88
N ALA A 70 5.18 -9.98 1.76
CA ALA A 70 3.72 -9.88 1.77
C ALA A 70 3.13 -11.06 2.56
N TYR A 71 2.20 -10.75 3.47
CA TYR A 71 1.44 -11.76 4.21
C TYR A 71 0.46 -12.50 3.29
N GLN A 72 -0.12 -11.77 2.33
CA GLN A 72 -1.04 -12.32 1.34
C GLN A 72 -0.92 -11.49 0.06
N VAL A 73 -1.04 -12.15 -1.09
CA VAL A 73 -1.07 -11.50 -2.41
C VAL A 73 -2.42 -11.79 -3.05
N LEU A 74 -3.09 -10.74 -3.50
CA LEU A 74 -4.41 -10.78 -4.09
C LEU A 74 -4.46 -9.93 -5.37
N GLU A 75 -5.27 -10.35 -6.33
CA GLU A 75 -5.58 -9.49 -7.49
C GLU A 75 -6.66 -8.46 -7.16
N LYS A 76 -7.59 -8.81 -6.26
CA LYS A 76 -8.72 -7.97 -5.83
C LYS A 76 -8.76 -7.88 -4.31
N PRO A 77 -9.11 -6.72 -3.73
CA PRO A 77 -9.21 -6.58 -2.29
C PRO A 77 -10.42 -7.37 -1.74
N GLU A 78 -10.21 -8.06 -0.61
CA GLU A 78 -11.25 -8.74 0.17
C GLU A 78 -11.98 -7.78 1.14
N GLY A 79 -11.37 -6.62 1.42
CA GLY A 79 -11.91 -5.61 2.31
C GLY A 79 -11.56 -5.80 3.80
N ASN A 80 -12.18 -5.00 4.65
CA ASN A 80 -11.97 -4.97 6.10
C ASN A 80 -10.49 -4.77 6.52
N TYR A 81 -9.77 -3.92 5.79
CA TYR A 81 -8.41 -3.54 6.12
C TYR A 81 -8.39 -2.40 7.14
N ASP A 82 -7.38 -2.38 8.02
CA ASP A 82 -7.17 -1.29 8.98
C ASP A 82 -6.67 -0.02 8.28
N ALA A 83 -5.89 -0.20 7.20
CA ALA A 83 -5.47 0.87 6.34
C ALA A 83 -5.18 0.38 4.91
N ALA A 84 -5.15 1.31 3.97
CA ALA A 84 -4.72 1.06 2.59
C ALA A 84 -3.72 2.14 2.15
N ILE A 85 -2.73 1.72 1.35
CA ILE A 85 -1.77 2.61 0.70
C ILE A 85 -1.89 2.42 -0.81
N VAL A 86 -2.07 3.51 -1.55
CA VAL A 86 -2.29 3.49 -3.00
C VAL A 86 -1.09 4.06 -3.74
N PHE A 87 -0.26 3.18 -4.30
CA PHE A 87 0.85 3.57 -5.18
C PHE A 87 0.50 3.47 -6.67
N ALA A 88 -0.72 3.03 -6.99
CA ALA A 88 -1.15 2.86 -8.36
C ALA A 88 -1.54 4.22 -8.99
N PRO A 89 -1.16 4.47 -10.26
CA PRO A 89 -1.34 5.76 -10.93
C PRO A 89 -2.77 6.00 -11.47
N ASN A 90 -3.80 5.43 -10.83
CA ASN A 90 -5.17 5.44 -11.35
C ASN A 90 -6.17 5.74 -10.23
N SER A 91 -6.97 6.78 -10.41
CA SER A 91 -8.03 7.22 -9.50
C SER A 91 -9.05 6.14 -9.13
N SER A 92 -9.40 5.23 -10.05
CA SER A 92 -10.35 4.13 -9.77
C SER A 92 -9.84 3.18 -8.68
N ILE A 93 -8.53 3.07 -8.50
CA ILE A 93 -7.93 2.24 -7.45
C ILE A 93 -8.07 2.92 -6.09
N VAL A 94 -8.08 4.26 -6.04
CA VAL A 94 -8.31 5.00 -4.80
C VAL A 94 -9.73 4.73 -4.27
N ALA A 95 -10.74 4.72 -5.14
CA ALA A 95 -12.11 4.37 -4.74
C ALA A 95 -12.23 2.94 -4.23
N ASN A 96 -11.58 1.97 -4.90
CA ASN A 96 -11.55 0.58 -4.43
C ASN A 96 -10.80 0.43 -3.10
N ALA A 97 -9.72 1.18 -2.91
CA ALA A 97 -8.99 1.22 -1.65
C ALA A 97 -9.88 1.77 -0.52
N ALA A 98 -10.60 2.86 -0.78
CA ALA A 98 -11.56 3.43 0.18
C ALA A 98 -12.63 2.42 0.61
N ARG A 99 -13.27 1.73 -0.35
CA ARG A 99 -14.27 0.67 -0.06
C ARG A 99 -13.70 -0.52 0.70
N SER A 100 -12.41 -0.79 0.56
CA SER A 100 -11.76 -1.95 1.18
C SER A 100 -11.33 -1.71 2.64
N VAL A 101 -11.32 -0.46 3.09
CA VAL A 101 -10.92 -0.09 4.45
C VAL A 101 -12.14 -0.05 5.35
N LYS A 102 -12.01 -0.56 6.58
CA LYS A 102 -13.10 -0.56 7.56
C LYS A 102 -13.46 0.86 8.01
N PRO A 103 -14.68 1.11 8.54
CA PRO A 103 -15.02 2.40 9.13
C PRO A 103 -13.98 2.88 10.15
N GLY A 104 -13.54 4.13 10.01
CA GLY A 104 -12.48 4.73 10.84
C GLY A 104 -11.05 4.31 10.46
N GLY A 105 -10.87 3.47 9.44
CA GLY A 105 -9.55 3.13 8.91
C GLY A 105 -8.93 4.24 8.05
N THR A 106 -7.68 4.06 7.65
CA THR A 106 -6.89 5.10 6.96
C THR A 106 -6.60 4.74 5.51
N VAL A 107 -6.85 5.66 4.57
CA VAL A 107 -6.37 5.55 3.19
C VAL A 107 -5.26 6.58 2.95
N VAL A 108 -4.09 6.11 2.53
CA VAL A 108 -2.94 6.95 2.21
C VAL A 108 -2.68 6.93 0.70
N VAL A 109 -2.76 8.10 0.08
CA VAL A 109 -2.53 8.28 -1.37
C VAL A 109 -1.28 9.14 -1.58
N PRO A 110 -0.08 8.53 -1.58
CA PRO A 110 1.19 9.26 -1.69
C PRO A 110 1.50 9.76 -3.10
N ALA A 111 0.91 9.15 -4.13
CA ALA A 111 1.14 9.53 -5.52
C ALA A 111 -0.18 9.50 -6.29
N ILE A 112 -0.38 10.48 -7.16
CA ILE A 112 -1.50 10.50 -8.08
C ILE A 112 -1.15 11.19 -9.38
N MET A 113 -1.74 10.71 -10.49
CA MET A 113 -1.53 11.24 -11.83
C MET A 113 -2.79 11.86 -12.45
N ASP A 114 -3.99 11.52 -11.97
CA ASP A 114 -5.28 12.00 -12.46
C ASP A 114 -6.15 12.61 -11.34
N ARG A 115 -7.34 13.10 -11.70
CA ARG A 115 -8.31 13.60 -10.72
C ARG A 115 -8.83 12.43 -9.90
N ILE A 116 -8.84 12.57 -8.57
CA ILE A 116 -9.55 11.61 -7.69
C ILE A 116 -11.02 11.96 -7.68
N ASP A 117 -11.85 11.00 -8.09
CA ASP A 117 -13.26 11.01 -7.79
C ASP A 117 -13.54 9.89 -6.78
N ILE A 118 -13.74 10.29 -5.51
CA ILE A 118 -14.20 9.38 -4.45
C ILE A 118 -15.70 9.56 -4.35
N PRO A 119 -16.51 8.57 -4.80
CA PRO A 119 -17.95 8.67 -4.66
C PRO A 119 -18.32 8.61 -3.16
N PHE A 120 -19.38 9.31 -2.78
CA PHE A 120 -19.83 9.35 -1.39
C PHE A 120 -20.17 7.96 -0.84
N ASP A 121 -20.62 7.06 -1.72
CA ASP A 121 -20.90 5.65 -1.41
C ASP A 121 -19.66 4.78 -1.17
N ALA A 122 -18.44 5.34 -1.30
CA ALA A 122 -17.21 4.60 -1.03
C ALA A 122 -17.00 4.30 0.47
N PHE A 123 -17.79 4.94 1.33
CA PHE A 123 -17.68 4.86 2.80
C PHE A 123 -18.92 4.27 3.47
N THR A 124 -19.94 3.89 2.69
CA THR A 124 -21.21 3.30 3.16
C THR A 124 -21.28 1.83 2.79
#